data_AF-A0A448DBD3-F1
#
_entry.id   AF-A0A448DBD3-F1
#
_cell.length_a   1.000
_cell.length_b   1.000
_cell.length_c   1.000
_cell.angle_alpha   90.00
_cell.angle_beta   90.00
_cell.angle_gamma   90.00
#
_symmetry.space_group_name_H-M   'P 1'
#
loop_
_entity.id
_entity.type
_entity.pdbx_description
1 polymer ?
#
loop_
_entity_poly.entity_id
_entity_poly.type
_entity_poly.pdbx_seq_one_letter_code
_entity_poly.pdbx_strand_id
1 'polypeptide(L)'
;MAHKLLLPLICSFAIATACAAESRLYSINAKTTGAPFDMTATEIKREHAKSYLSAPGFSERTAAQSRWLMCVYTDLTLKRGFSHFTVVYPPENSDVITLGFANSERAKPKQLLGKDYAPERMLGEAEEMMPVDTFSLLCGF
;
A
#
# COMPACT_ATOMS: atom_id res chain seq x y z
N MET A 1 53.08 -8.91 -48.73
CA MET A 1 51.70 -8.41 -48.93
C MET A 1 50.72 -9.50 -48.56
N ALA A 2 50.01 -9.34 -47.44
CA ALA A 2 48.79 -10.06 -47.12
C ALA A 2 48.06 -9.25 -46.04
N HIS A 3 47.10 -8.42 -46.48
CA HIS A 3 46.19 -7.70 -45.60
C HIS A 3 45.20 -8.69 -44.99
N LYS A 4 45.23 -8.86 -43.67
CA LYS A 4 44.13 -9.49 -42.93
C LYS A 4 43.23 -8.38 -42.39
N LEU A 5 42.04 -8.27 -43.00
CA LEU A 5 40.95 -7.44 -42.51
C LEU A 5 40.58 -7.84 -41.08
N LEU A 6 40.64 -6.88 -40.15
CA LEU A 6 40.01 -6.98 -38.83
C LEU A 6 38.59 -6.40 -38.94
N LEU A 7 37.58 -7.27 -38.83
CA LEU A 7 36.18 -6.87 -38.66
C LEU A 7 35.98 -6.26 -37.24
N PRO A 8 35.33 -5.10 -37.10
CA PRO A 8 34.93 -4.60 -35.79
C PRO A 8 33.68 -5.34 -35.30
N LEU A 9 33.80 -5.98 -34.14
CA LEU A 9 32.71 -6.62 -33.41
C LEU A 9 31.81 -5.50 -32.84
N ILE A 10 30.69 -5.21 -33.52
CA ILE A 10 29.70 -4.25 -33.06
C ILE A 10 28.95 -4.87 -31.88
N CYS A 11 29.29 -4.44 -30.66
CA CYS A 11 28.57 -4.76 -29.44
C CYS A 11 27.19 -4.09 -29.49
N SER A 12 26.18 -4.83 -29.93
CA SER A 12 24.78 -4.42 -29.86
C SER A 12 24.36 -4.33 -28.39
N PHE A 13 24.44 -3.14 -27.81
CA PHE A 13 23.73 -2.81 -26.58
C PHE A 13 22.23 -2.87 -26.86
N ALA A 14 21.63 -4.05 -26.65
CA ALA A 14 20.20 -4.17 -26.49
C ALA A 14 19.84 -3.44 -25.20
N ILE A 15 19.46 -2.17 -25.33
CA ILE A 15 18.78 -1.43 -24.26
C ILE A 15 17.46 -2.16 -24.06
N ALA A 16 17.42 -3.02 -23.05
CA ALA A 16 16.19 -3.60 -22.56
C ALA A 16 15.28 -2.44 -22.19
N THR A 17 14.28 -2.19 -23.02
CA THR A 17 13.11 -1.41 -22.67
C THR A 17 12.48 -2.12 -21.48
N ALA A 18 12.86 -1.69 -20.26
CA ALA A 18 12.14 -2.02 -19.07
C ALA A 18 10.70 -1.57 -19.31
N CYS A 19 9.84 -2.54 -19.60
CA CYS A 19 8.42 -2.35 -19.65
C CYS A 19 8.05 -1.93 -18.23
N ALA A 20 8.02 -0.62 -17.98
CA ALA A 20 7.45 -0.08 -16.76
C ALA A 20 5.97 -0.45 -16.85
N ALA A 21 5.64 -1.64 -16.34
CA ALA A 21 4.26 -2.00 -16.04
C ALA A 21 3.79 -0.89 -15.11
N GLU A 22 3.00 0.03 -15.66
CA GLU A 22 2.37 1.09 -14.90
C GLU A 22 1.62 0.38 -13.77
N SER A 23 2.19 0.45 -12.57
CA SER A 23 1.75 -0.40 -11.48
C SER A 23 0.35 0.06 -11.13
N ARG A 24 -0.67 -0.69 -11.58
CA ARG A 24 -2.06 -0.33 -11.35
C ARG A 24 -2.26 -0.03 -9.87
N LEU A 25 -2.88 1.10 -9.58
CA LEU A 25 -3.23 1.45 -8.20
C LEU A 25 -4.20 0.40 -7.67
N TYR A 26 -4.06 0.10 -6.38
CA TYR A 26 -4.87 -0.90 -5.72
C TYR A 26 -6.35 -0.50 -5.72
N SER A 27 -7.25 -1.44 -5.98
CA SER A 27 -8.69 -1.22 -5.84
C SER A 27 -9.39 -2.55 -5.55
N ILE A 28 -10.29 -2.55 -4.58
CA ILE A 28 -11.04 -3.72 -4.18
C ILE A 28 -12.44 -3.33 -3.70
N ASN A 29 -13.42 -4.18 -4.00
CA ASN A 29 -14.78 -4.05 -3.51
C ASN A 29 -15.13 -5.21 -2.58
N ALA A 30 -15.83 -4.93 -1.49
CA ALA A 30 -16.16 -5.91 -0.47
C ALA A 30 -17.03 -7.07 -0.99
N LYS A 31 -17.92 -6.84 -1.96
CA LYS A 31 -18.70 -7.91 -2.59
C LYS A 31 -17.80 -8.93 -3.31
N THR A 32 -16.70 -8.46 -3.91
CA THR A 32 -15.76 -9.37 -4.61
C THR A 32 -14.97 -10.26 -3.65
N THR A 33 -14.95 -9.92 -2.36
CA THR A 33 -14.35 -10.74 -1.29
C THR A 33 -15.41 -11.55 -0.54
N GLY A 34 -16.65 -11.63 -1.04
CA GLY A 34 -17.75 -12.39 -0.43
C GLY A 34 -18.46 -11.68 0.73
N ALA A 35 -18.18 -10.40 0.99
CA ALA A 35 -18.86 -9.66 2.04
C ALA A 35 -20.30 -9.29 1.62
N PRO A 36 -21.26 -9.20 2.57
CA PRO A 36 -22.67 -8.91 2.26
C PRO A 36 -22.98 -7.41 2.06
N PHE A 37 -21.95 -6.56 1.95
CA PHE A 37 -22.08 -5.12 1.81
C PHE A 37 -21.28 -4.59 0.61
N ASP A 38 -21.71 -3.43 0.11
CA ASP A 38 -21.06 -2.75 -1.01
C ASP A 38 -20.18 -1.62 -0.48
N MET A 39 -18.88 -1.88 -0.36
CA MET A 39 -17.88 -0.89 0.03
C MET A 39 -16.67 -1.06 -0.88
N THR A 40 -16.10 0.04 -1.33
CA THR A 40 -14.91 0.02 -2.18
C THR A 40 -13.79 0.76 -1.47
N ALA A 41 -12.58 0.21 -1.55
CA ALA A 41 -11.36 0.88 -1.14
C ALA A 41 -10.44 1.00 -2.36
N THR A 42 -10.04 2.21 -2.70
CA THR A 42 -9.19 2.48 -3.87
C THR A 42 -7.99 3.33 -3.47
N GLU A 43 -6.80 2.88 -3.81
CA GLU A 43 -5.59 3.68 -3.71
C GLU A 43 -5.64 4.77 -4.76
N ILE A 44 -5.69 6.02 -4.29
CA ILE A 44 -5.78 7.21 -5.13
C ILE A 44 -4.43 7.90 -5.29
N LYS A 45 -3.48 7.60 -4.42
CA LYS A 45 -2.10 8.09 -4.49
C LYS A 45 -1.16 7.11 -3.81
N ARG A 46 0.02 6.97 -4.41
CA ARG A 46 1.09 6.07 -3.94
C ARG A 46 2.40 6.85 -3.83
N GLU A 47 3.06 6.70 -2.70
CA GLU A 47 4.43 7.16 -2.45
C GLU A 47 5.30 5.95 -2.07
N HIS A 48 6.61 6.14 -1.88
CA HIS A 48 7.53 5.02 -1.63
C HIS A 48 7.08 4.12 -0.46
N ALA A 49 6.81 4.74 0.70
CA ALA A 49 6.41 4.04 1.93
C ALA A 49 5.04 4.51 2.45
N LYS A 50 4.21 5.09 1.59
CA LYS A 50 2.85 5.52 1.93
C LYS A 50 1.86 5.24 0.81
N SER A 51 0.61 5.02 1.18
CA SER A 51 -0.52 4.96 0.26
C SER A 51 -1.69 5.75 0.82
N TYR A 52 -2.48 6.34 -0.07
CA TYR A 52 -3.69 7.07 0.28
C TYR A 52 -4.87 6.31 -0.32
N LEU A 53 -5.75 5.79 0.55
CA LEU A 53 -6.92 5.02 0.19
C LEU A 53 -8.17 5.87 0.31
N SER A 54 -8.93 6.03 -0.78
CA SER A 54 -10.31 6.49 -0.72
C SER A 54 -11.21 5.32 -0.33
N ALA A 55 -12.04 5.52 0.70
CA ALA A 55 -13.03 4.57 1.16
C ALA A 55 -14.37 5.30 1.39
N PRO A 56 -15.17 5.54 0.33
CA PRO A 56 -16.38 6.34 0.43
C PRO A 56 -17.34 5.86 1.53
N GLY A 57 -17.87 6.80 2.30
CA GLY A 57 -18.74 6.50 3.45
C GLY A 57 -17.96 5.96 4.65
N PHE A 58 -16.71 6.42 4.83
CA PHE A 58 -15.87 5.94 5.92
C PHE A 58 -16.48 6.30 7.28
N SER A 59 -17.04 7.51 7.43
CA SER A 59 -17.67 7.99 8.67
C SER A 59 -18.86 7.14 9.11
N GLU A 60 -19.64 6.61 8.17
CA GLU A 60 -20.87 5.83 8.45
C GLU A 60 -20.63 4.32 8.50
N ARG A 61 -19.37 3.88 8.40
CA ARG A 61 -19.04 2.47 8.32
C ARG A 61 -19.50 1.69 9.55
N THR A 62 -20.03 0.51 9.30
CA THR A 62 -20.36 -0.48 10.33
C THR A 62 -19.09 -1.13 10.89
N ALA A 63 -19.25 -1.89 11.99
CA ALA A 63 -18.18 -2.71 12.54
C ALA A 63 -17.72 -3.81 11.56
N ALA A 64 -18.60 -4.30 10.68
CA ALA A 64 -18.23 -5.29 9.67
C ALA A 64 -17.37 -4.65 8.56
N GLN A 65 -17.77 -3.48 8.07
CA GLN A 65 -16.99 -2.69 7.12
C GLN A 65 -15.63 -2.26 7.68
N SER A 66 -15.57 -1.91 8.97
CA SER A 66 -14.30 -1.59 9.65
C SER A 66 -13.33 -2.78 9.67
N ARG A 67 -13.83 -3.99 9.98
CA ARG A 67 -13.00 -5.22 9.94
C ARG A 67 -12.54 -5.54 8.52
N TRP A 68 -13.41 -5.34 7.53
CA TRP A 68 -13.02 -5.53 6.14
C TRP A 68 -11.92 -4.56 5.71
N LEU A 69 -12.01 -3.27 6.09
CA LEU A 69 -10.95 -2.30 5.85
C LEU A 69 -9.62 -2.68 6.49
N MET A 70 -9.61 -3.28 7.69
CA MET A 70 -8.39 -3.83 8.28
C MET A 70 -7.71 -4.86 7.38
N CYS A 71 -8.51 -5.73 6.76
CA CYS A 71 -8.00 -6.71 5.81
C CYS A 71 -7.51 -6.06 4.52
N VAL A 72 -8.16 -5.00 4.05
CA VAL A 72 -7.67 -4.19 2.93
C VAL A 72 -6.30 -3.58 3.23
N TYR A 73 -6.11 -3.01 4.43
CA TYR A 73 -4.82 -2.42 4.81
C TYR A 73 -3.71 -3.48 4.83
N THR A 74 -4.03 -4.66 5.37
CA THR A 74 -3.11 -5.79 5.46
C THR A 74 -2.74 -6.33 4.06
N ASP A 75 -3.73 -6.58 3.21
CA ASP A 75 -3.53 -7.03 1.82
C ASP A 75 -2.74 -6.01 0.99
N LEU A 76 -3.05 -4.71 1.13
CA LEU A 76 -2.28 -3.67 0.47
C LEU A 76 -0.82 -3.65 0.96
N THR A 77 -0.59 -3.75 2.27
CA THR A 77 0.78 -3.78 2.84
C THR A 77 1.59 -4.93 2.27
N LEU A 78 1.00 -6.14 2.21
CA LEU A 78 1.60 -7.32 1.58
C LEU A 78 1.93 -7.09 0.10
N LYS A 79 0.95 -6.62 -0.69
CA LYS A 79 1.13 -6.34 -2.12
C LYS A 79 2.17 -5.26 -2.40
N ARG A 80 2.39 -4.34 -1.45
CA ARG A 80 3.42 -3.30 -1.52
C ARG A 80 4.80 -3.80 -1.07
N GLY A 81 4.92 -5.04 -0.57
CA GLY A 81 6.19 -5.66 -0.17
C GLY A 81 6.67 -5.26 1.22
N PHE A 82 5.75 -4.87 2.10
CA PHE A 82 6.06 -4.48 3.48
C PHE A 82 5.49 -5.50 4.48
N SER A 83 6.07 -5.55 5.68
CA SER A 83 5.64 -6.42 6.78
C SER A 83 4.90 -5.70 7.89
N HIS A 84 4.94 -4.36 7.91
CA HIS A 84 4.30 -3.55 8.93
C HIS A 84 3.62 -2.34 8.32
N PHE A 85 2.54 -1.91 8.96
CA PHE A 85 1.80 -0.72 8.55
C PHE A 85 1.33 0.11 9.73
N THR A 86 0.96 1.35 9.45
CA THR A 86 0.26 2.23 10.38
C THR A 86 -0.79 2.98 9.59
N VAL A 87 -1.90 3.37 10.24
CA VAL A 87 -3.06 3.95 9.55
C VAL A 87 -3.48 5.22 10.26
N VAL A 88 -3.69 6.28 9.49
CA VAL A 88 -4.32 7.52 9.94
C VAL A 88 -5.70 7.60 9.29
N TYR A 89 -6.73 7.57 10.13
CA TYR A 89 -8.10 7.75 9.68
C TYR A 89 -8.35 9.18 9.19
N PRO A 90 -9.22 9.37 8.19
CA PRO A 90 -9.51 10.70 7.68
C PRO A 90 -10.11 11.63 8.75
N PRO A 91 -9.99 12.95 8.57
CA PRO A 91 -10.80 13.92 9.32
C PRO A 91 -12.28 13.81 8.92
N GLU A 92 -13.19 14.41 9.70
CA GLU A 92 -14.65 14.27 9.54
C GLU A 92 -15.19 14.57 8.12
N ASN A 93 -14.54 15.44 7.34
CA ASN A 93 -14.98 15.83 5.99
C ASN A 93 -14.20 15.13 4.86
N SER A 94 -13.69 13.93 5.12
CA SER A 94 -12.88 13.18 4.16
C SER A 94 -13.09 11.68 4.28
N ASP A 95 -12.91 10.97 3.18
CA ASP A 95 -12.89 9.51 3.10
C ASP A 95 -11.50 8.98 2.76
N VAL A 96 -10.46 9.82 2.87
CA VAL A 96 -9.09 9.46 2.51
C VAL A 96 -8.28 9.02 3.71
N ILE A 97 -8.05 7.72 3.79
CA ILE A 97 -7.20 7.06 4.78
C ILE A 97 -5.75 7.14 4.32
N THR A 98 -4.84 7.45 5.24
CA THR A 98 -3.39 7.39 4.95
C THR A 98 -2.80 6.14 5.59
N LEU A 99 -2.03 5.38 4.80
CA LEU A 99 -1.23 4.25 5.29
C LEU A 99 0.25 4.60 5.18
N GLY A 100 1.00 4.29 6.23
CA GLY A 100 2.45 4.24 6.21
C GLY A 100 2.93 2.80 6.32
N PHE A 101 4.00 2.44 5.60
CA PHE A 101 4.54 1.08 5.60
C PHE A 101 6.01 1.04 6.04
N ALA A 102 6.40 -0.05 6.69
CA ALA A 102 7.79 -0.32 7.04
C ALA A 102 8.08 -1.83 7.07
N ASN A 103 9.37 -2.17 7.11
CA ASN A 103 9.86 -3.54 7.33
C ASN A 103 10.47 -3.72 8.73
N SER A 104 9.91 -3.03 9.71
CA SER A 104 10.38 -3.04 11.10
C SER A 104 9.30 -2.52 12.04
N GLU A 105 9.02 -3.26 13.11
CA GLU A 105 8.19 -2.82 14.23
C GLU A 105 8.74 -1.54 14.91
N ARG A 106 10.06 -1.30 14.80
CA ARG A 106 10.74 -0.16 15.43
C ARG A 106 10.66 1.13 14.61
N ALA A 107 10.10 1.08 13.40
CA ALA A 107 9.89 2.29 12.60
C ALA A 107 8.98 3.25 13.35
N LYS A 108 9.24 4.56 13.22
CA LYS A 108 8.50 5.59 13.97
C LYS A 108 7.40 6.20 13.09
N PRO A 109 6.11 5.99 13.40
CA PRO A 109 5.01 6.51 12.60
C PRO A 109 5.11 8.00 12.33
N LYS A 110 5.50 8.80 13.34
CA LYS A 110 5.70 10.25 13.18
C LYS A 110 6.72 10.63 12.12
N GLN A 111 7.86 9.93 12.07
CA GLN A 111 8.91 10.19 11.08
C GLN A 111 8.50 9.70 9.70
N LEU A 112 7.82 8.55 9.63
CA LEU A 112 7.36 7.92 8.40
C LEU A 112 6.25 8.74 7.70
N LEU A 113 5.26 9.19 8.47
CA LEU A 113 4.07 9.89 7.98
C LEU A 113 4.32 11.39 7.78
N GLY A 114 5.22 11.98 8.57
CA GLY A 114 5.58 13.40 8.48
C GLY A 114 4.35 14.29 8.68
N LYS A 115 4.02 15.11 7.69
CA LYS A 115 2.85 16.00 7.72
C LYS A 115 1.50 15.28 7.84
N ASP A 116 1.46 14.00 7.48
CA ASP A 116 0.23 13.20 7.53
C ASP A 116 0.05 12.51 8.90
N TYR A 117 1.03 12.62 9.82
CA TYR A 117 0.95 12.09 11.17
C TYR A 117 -0.10 12.84 11.99
N ALA A 118 -1.03 12.10 12.59
CA ALA A 118 -2.13 12.64 13.38
C ALA A 118 -2.53 11.64 14.48
N PRO A 119 -1.86 11.68 15.66
CA PRO A 119 -1.93 10.63 16.68
C PRO A 119 -3.36 10.38 17.19
N GLU A 120 -4.20 11.41 17.22
CA GLU A 120 -5.59 11.33 17.65
C GLU A 120 -6.52 10.58 16.68
N ARG A 121 -6.06 10.34 15.45
CA ARG A 121 -6.78 9.59 14.40
C ARG A 121 -6.03 8.33 13.98
N MET A 122 -4.99 7.95 14.70
CA MET A 122 -4.28 6.72 14.40
C MET A 122 -5.11 5.52 14.83
N LEU A 123 -5.03 4.48 14.01
CA LEU A 123 -5.54 3.17 14.37
C LEU A 123 -4.54 2.50 15.32
N GLY A 124 -5.03 2.09 16.49
CA GLY A 124 -4.19 1.48 17.52
C GLY A 124 -3.34 2.51 18.25
N GLU A 125 -2.21 2.08 18.80
CA GLU A 125 -1.28 2.95 19.51
C GLU A 125 -0.49 3.84 18.52
N ALA A 126 -0.49 5.15 18.74
CA ALA A 126 0.02 6.14 17.78
C ALA A 126 1.52 6.02 17.46
N GLU A 127 2.30 5.37 18.32
CA GLU A 127 3.75 5.20 18.14
C GLU A 127 4.14 3.81 17.62
N GLU A 128 3.16 2.94 17.38
CA GLU A 128 3.39 1.55 17.02
C GLU A 128 3.11 1.28 15.53
N MET A 129 3.91 0.37 14.99
CA MET A 129 3.68 -0.21 13.68
C MET A 129 2.96 -1.54 13.87
N MET A 130 1.82 -1.70 13.20
CA MET A 130 1.04 -2.93 13.20
C MET A 130 1.68 -3.98 12.30
N PRO A 131 2.01 -5.18 12.81
CA PRO A 131 2.58 -6.26 12.01
C PRO A 131 1.50 -6.93 11.16
N VAL A 132 1.80 -7.15 9.88
CA VAL A 132 0.91 -7.84 8.92
C VAL A 132 0.53 -9.24 9.41
N ASP A 133 1.45 -9.98 10.01
CA ASP A 133 1.24 -11.37 10.42
C ASP A 133 0.09 -11.50 11.44
N THR A 134 -0.04 -10.53 12.37
CA THR A 134 -1.12 -10.50 13.36
C THR A 134 -2.50 -10.38 12.71
N PHE A 135 -2.60 -9.64 11.59
CA PHE A 135 -3.88 -9.39 10.92
C PHE A 135 -4.18 -10.38 9.79
N SER A 136 -3.15 -10.99 9.19
CA SER A 136 -3.32 -11.95 8.10
C SER A 136 -4.16 -13.16 8.52
N LEU A 137 -3.90 -13.68 9.73
CA LEU A 137 -4.71 -14.76 10.32
C LEU A 137 -6.19 -14.39 10.49
N LEU A 138 -6.47 -13.14 10.88
CA LEU A 138 -7.85 -12.65 11.05
C LEU A 138 -8.58 -12.47 9.71
N CYS A 139 -7.81 -12.25 8.64
CA CYS A 139 -8.32 -11.96 7.31
C CYS A 139 -8.36 -13.16 6.37
N GLY A 140 -7.81 -14.30 6.80
CA GLY A 140 -7.83 -15.55 6.04
C GLY A 140 -6.82 -15.58 4.87
N PHE A 141 -5.70 -14.87 5.01
CA PHE A 141 -4.56 -14.93 4.08
C PHE A 141 -3.46 -15.85 4.62
#